data_AF-A0A4D7JTJ3-F1
#
_entry.id   AF-A0A4D7JTJ3-F1
#
_cell.length_a   1.000
_cell.length_b   1.000
_cell.length_c   1.000
_cell.angle_alpha   90.00
_cell.angle_beta   90.00
_cell.angle_gamma   90.00
#
_symmetry.space_group_name_H-M   'P 1'
#
loop_
_entity.id
_entity.type
_entity.pdbx_description
1 polymer ?
#
loop_
_entity_poly.entity_id
_entity_poly.type
_entity_poly.pdbx_seq_one_letter_code
_entity_poly.pdbx_strand_id
1 'polypeptide(L)'
;MFRLIKMEYKTLIRGFILVTLIIFPFTFLPVIFKDGDLFNMLIQRIPSSLLYSVLFSLFLVSAAVAHNWSNLRARLKYFSTPAFSQLGFEFQLEGQGSLVQDLSPSLSGEYQNMHFKVDIHFDLDDDKKNKILIIPIVPFQQDVRETFVFQRLKKEFKIIENGNILAVTLPLDERKLNDPYFLSKNLTLISNLLRRYLEL
;
A
#
# COMPACT_ATOMS: atom_id res chain seq x y z
N MET A 1 -9.81 -4.79 -12.50
CA MET A 1 -9.60 -3.41 -13.02
C MET A 1 -10.78 -2.46 -12.78
N PHE A 2 -11.98 -2.73 -13.31
CA PHE A 2 -13.15 -1.82 -13.18
C PHE A 2 -13.60 -1.49 -11.75
N ARG A 3 -13.49 -2.46 -10.82
CA ARG A 3 -13.79 -2.27 -9.40
C ARG A 3 -12.85 -1.28 -8.72
N LEU A 4 -11.57 -1.31 -9.10
CA LEU A 4 -10.52 -0.45 -8.54
C LEU A 4 -10.71 1.01 -8.99
N ILE A 5 -10.98 1.21 -10.29
CA ILE A 5 -11.32 2.53 -10.86
C ILE A 5 -12.54 3.15 -10.17
N LYS A 6 -13.61 2.35 -9.94
CA LYS A 6 -14.80 2.83 -9.23
C LYS A 6 -14.51 3.22 -7.77
N MET A 7 -13.66 2.46 -7.08
CA MET A 7 -13.28 2.74 -5.70
C MET A 7 -12.42 4.00 -5.61
N GLU A 8 -11.46 4.20 -6.51
CA GLU A 8 -10.67 5.43 -6.58
C GLU A 8 -11.53 6.65 -6.87
N TYR A 9 -12.42 6.58 -7.86
CA TYR A 9 -13.32 7.69 -8.21
C TYR A 9 -14.17 8.14 -7.01
N LYS A 10 -14.74 7.18 -6.28
CA LYS A 10 -15.55 7.47 -5.08
C LYS A 10 -14.74 8.20 -4.01
N THR A 11 -13.47 7.90 -3.87
CA THR A 11 -12.62 8.49 -2.84
C THR A 11 -12.06 9.82 -3.24
N LEU A 12 -11.69 10.00 -4.51
CA LEU A 12 -11.32 11.31 -5.03
C LEU A 12 -12.45 12.32 -4.80
N ILE A 13 -13.71 11.92 -5.07
CA ILE A 13 -14.89 12.75 -4.79
C ILE A 13 -15.02 13.02 -3.30
N ARG A 14 -14.90 12.00 -2.43
CA ARG A 14 -14.99 12.19 -0.98
C ARG A 14 -13.91 13.13 -0.46
N GLY A 15 -12.67 12.97 -0.91
CA GLY A 15 -11.56 13.84 -0.56
C GLY A 15 -11.81 15.27 -1.03
N PHE A 16 -12.25 15.45 -2.28
CA PHE A 16 -12.61 16.76 -2.81
C PHE A 16 -13.73 17.44 -2.01
N ILE A 17 -14.82 16.75 -1.69
CA ILE A 17 -15.92 17.29 -0.90
C ILE A 17 -15.44 17.66 0.50
N LEU A 18 -14.70 16.77 1.16
CA LEU A 18 -14.23 16.97 2.53
C LEU A 18 -13.29 18.17 2.62
N VAL A 19 -12.31 18.27 1.71
CA VAL A 19 -11.39 19.41 1.64
C VAL A 19 -12.18 20.70 1.38
N THR A 20 -13.16 20.67 0.46
CA THR A 20 -14.00 21.85 0.14
C THR A 20 -14.77 22.33 1.35
N LEU A 21 -15.41 21.42 2.09
CA LEU A 21 -16.17 21.74 3.29
C LEU A 21 -15.29 22.29 4.41
N ILE A 22 -14.06 21.78 4.57
CA ILE A 22 -13.12 22.26 5.57
C ILE A 22 -12.65 23.68 5.26
N ILE A 23 -12.30 23.97 4.00
CA ILE A 23 -11.73 25.27 3.61
C ILE A 23 -12.79 26.35 3.51
N PHE A 24 -14.01 25.99 3.08
CA PHE A 24 -15.11 26.91 2.87
C PHE A 24 -15.29 27.94 4.00
N PRO A 25 -15.39 27.58 5.30
CA PRO A 25 -15.53 28.58 6.37
C PRO A 25 -14.35 29.55 6.47
N PHE A 26 -13.11 29.11 6.19
CA PHE A 26 -11.92 29.97 6.27
C PHE A 26 -11.88 31.02 5.17
N THR A 27 -12.55 30.79 4.04
CA THR A 27 -12.62 31.77 2.94
C THR A 27 -13.39 33.05 3.31
N PHE A 28 -14.16 33.01 4.41
CA PHE A 28 -14.90 34.16 4.95
C PHE A 28 -14.10 35.01 5.95
N LEU A 29 -12.95 34.54 6.44
CA LEU A 29 -12.11 35.29 7.39
C LEU A 29 -11.84 36.75 6.94
N PRO A 30 -11.48 37.04 5.67
CA PRO A 30 -11.23 38.42 5.24
C PRO A 30 -12.47 39.32 5.25
N VAL A 31 -13.69 38.76 5.34
CA VAL A 31 -14.95 39.53 5.46
C VAL A 31 -15.20 39.93 6.90
N ILE A 32 -14.85 39.07 7.86
CA ILE A 32 -15.06 39.31 9.29
C ILE A 32 -14.21 40.50 9.78
N PHE A 33 -13.06 40.76 9.14
CA PHE A 33 -12.16 41.87 9.49
C PHE A 33 -12.48 43.21 8.79
N LYS A 34 -13.53 43.29 7.97
CA LYS A 34 -13.98 44.55 7.37
C LYS A 34 -15.22 45.05 8.09
N ASP A 35 -15.15 46.22 8.71
CA ASP A 35 -16.26 46.85 9.43
C ASP A 35 -17.48 47.08 8.50
N GLY A 36 -18.64 46.58 8.91
CA GLY A 36 -19.91 46.72 8.19
C GLY A 36 -20.99 45.69 8.56
N ASP A 37 -22.10 45.69 7.82
CA ASP A 37 -23.24 44.79 7.98
C ASP A 37 -22.87 43.35 7.60
N LEU A 38 -22.40 42.61 8.61
CA LEU A 38 -21.80 41.28 8.51
C LEU A 38 -22.68 40.29 7.73
N PHE A 39 -24.00 40.31 7.95
CA PHE A 39 -24.91 39.33 7.35
C PHE A 39 -25.04 39.49 5.84
N ASN A 40 -25.22 40.72 5.37
CA ASN A 40 -25.31 41.02 3.95
C ASN A 40 -23.99 40.73 3.23
N MET A 41 -22.86 41.04 3.88
CA MET A 41 -21.54 40.76 3.33
C MET A 41 -21.24 39.26 3.24
N LEU A 42 -21.66 38.46 4.23
CA LEU A 42 -21.50 37.00 4.22
C LEU A 42 -22.27 36.36 3.06
N ILE A 43 -23.54 36.74 2.87
CA ILE A 43 -24.38 36.19 1.79
C ILE A 43 -23.81 36.53 0.41
N GLN A 44 -23.39 37.78 0.20
CA GLN A 44 -22.78 38.21 -1.05
C GLN A 44 -21.45 37.52 -1.34
N ARG A 45 -20.74 37.06 -0.30
CA ARG A 45 -19.45 36.36 -0.41
C ARG A 45 -19.60 34.88 -0.79
N ILE A 46 -20.76 34.25 -0.55
CA ILE A 46 -20.97 32.79 -0.77
C ILE A 46 -20.47 32.32 -2.15
N PRO A 47 -20.81 32.97 -3.28
CA PRO A 47 -20.36 32.51 -4.60
C PRO A 47 -18.83 32.52 -4.73
N SER A 48 -18.18 33.59 -4.27
CA SER A 48 -16.73 33.74 -4.30
C SER A 48 -16.04 32.75 -3.35
N SER A 49 -16.55 32.60 -2.13
CA SER A 49 -16.07 31.64 -1.15
C SER A 49 -16.15 30.19 -1.65
N LEU A 50 -17.25 29.84 -2.32
CA LEU A 50 -17.44 28.53 -2.93
C LEU A 50 -16.46 28.31 -4.09
N LEU A 51 -16.25 29.33 -4.94
CA LEU A 51 -15.27 29.26 -6.01
C LEU A 51 -13.85 29.05 -5.47
N TYR A 52 -13.44 29.81 -4.45
CA TYR A 52 -12.13 29.68 -3.83
C TYR A 52 -11.93 28.33 -3.17
N SER A 53 -12.92 27.84 -2.41
CA SER A 53 -12.82 26.54 -1.76
C SER A 53 -12.75 25.41 -2.78
N VAL A 54 -13.53 25.47 -3.86
CA VAL A 54 -13.49 24.49 -4.95
C VAL A 54 -12.13 24.48 -5.66
N LEU A 55 -11.59 25.65 -6.01
CA LEU A 55 -10.29 25.75 -6.68
C LEU A 55 -9.16 25.22 -5.80
N PHE A 56 -9.17 25.57 -4.51
CA PHE A 56 -8.17 25.10 -3.57
C PHE A 56 -8.27 23.59 -3.34
N SER A 57 -9.48 23.04 -3.20
CA SER A 57 -9.70 21.60 -3.09
C SER A 57 -9.23 20.86 -4.32
N LEU A 58 -9.49 21.40 -5.52
CA LEU A 58 -9.02 20.81 -6.76
C LEU A 58 -7.49 20.76 -6.77
N PHE A 59 -6.83 21.87 -6.42
CA PHE A 59 -5.38 21.93 -6.33
C PHE A 59 -4.81 20.92 -5.33
N LEU A 60 -5.34 20.86 -4.10
CA LEU A 60 -4.87 19.92 -3.08
C LEU A 60 -5.08 18.47 -3.48
N VAL A 61 -6.27 18.12 -3.98
CA VAL A 61 -6.57 16.75 -4.41
C VAL A 61 -5.67 16.36 -5.58
N SER A 62 -5.46 17.24 -6.57
CA SER A 62 -4.52 16.99 -7.67
C SER A 62 -3.09 16.81 -7.17
N ALA A 63 -2.63 17.63 -6.22
CA ALA A 63 -1.30 17.49 -5.62
C ALA A 63 -1.16 16.15 -4.86
N ALA A 64 -2.18 15.76 -4.09
CA ALA A 64 -2.19 14.47 -3.38
C ALA A 64 -2.17 13.28 -4.36
N VAL A 65 -2.94 13.34 -5.46
CA VAL A 65 -2.91 12.32 -6.51
C VAL A 65 -1.52 12.22 -7.15
N ALA A 66 -0.92 13.36 -7.51
CA ALA A 66 0.41 13.39 -8.10
C ALA A 66 1.48 12.82 -7.16
N HIS A 67 1.42 13.20 -5.87
CA HIS A 67 2.32 12.68 -4.85
C HIS A 67 2.17 11.16 -4.70
N ASN A 68 0.94 10.66 -4.61
CA ASN A 68 0.70 9.23 -4.43
C ASN A 68 1.12 8.43 -5.68
N TRP A 69 0.85 8.96 -6.88
CA TRP A 69 1.31 8.34 -8.12
C TRP A 69 2.84 8.25 -8.21
N SER A 70 3.54 9.30 -7.77
CA SER A 70 5.00 9.30 -7.67
C SER A 70 5.49 8.18 -6.73
N ASN A 71 4.86 8.05 -5.55
CA ASN A 71 5.20 7.00 -4.58
C ASN A 71 4.96 5.61 -5.16
N LEU A 72 3.82 5.37 -5.82
CA LEU A 72 3.54 4.08 -6.47
C LEU A 72 4.60 3.76 -7.53
N ARG A 73 4.95 4.73 -8.39
CA ARG A 73 5.98 4.54 -9.41
C ARG A 73 7.33 4.19 -8.80
N ALA A 74 7.71 4.84 -7.71
CA ALA A 74 8.95 4.52 -6.99
C ALA A 74 8.92 3.08 -6.45
N ARG A 75 7.79 2.64 -5.90
CA ARG A 75 7.61 1.24 -5.43
C ARG A 75 7.67 0.23 -6.58
N LEU A 76 7.01 0.52 -7.70
CA LEU A 76 7.00 -0.34 -8.90
C LEU A 76 8.41 -0.58 -9.46
N LYS A 77 9.32 0.40 -9.33
CA LYS A 77 10.71 0.26 -9.79
C LYS A 77 11.42 -0.91 -9.13
N TYR A 78 11.14 -1.22 -7.87
CA TYR A 78 11.77 -2.37 -7.20
C TYR A 78 11.37 -3.71 -7.85
N PHE A 79 10.12 -3.85 -8.28
CA PHE A 79 9.63 -5.06 -8.95
C PHE A 79 10.20 -5.25 -10.36
N SER A 80 10.74 -4.19 -10.98
CA SER A 80 11.51 -4.30 -12.23
C SER A 80 12.96 -4.72 -12.07
N THR A 81 13.46 -4.92 -10.84
CA THR A 81 14.84 -5.36 -10.62
C THR A 81 15.04 -6.84 -11.02
N PRO A 82 16.29 -7.27 -11.31
CA PRO A 82 16.58 -8.65 -11.72
C PRO A 82 16.05 -9.72 -10.77
N ALA A 83 16.16 -9.51 -9.46
CA ALA A 83 15.72 -10.48 -8.46
C ALA A 83 14.22 -10.79 -8.53
N PHE A 84 13.38 -9.79 -8.82
CA PHE A 84 11.92 -9.95 -8.91
C PHE A 84 11.47 -10.39 -10.31
N SER A 85 12.02 -9.77 -11.36
CA SER A 85 11.63 -10.05 -12.75
C SER A 85 11.90 -11.50 -13.18
N GLN A 86 12.94 -12.14 -12.64
CA GLN A 86 13.26 -13.53 -12.96
C GLN A 86 12.34 -14.57 -12.29
N LEU A 87 11.53 -14.18 -11.31
CA LEU A 87 10.62 -15.13 -10.64
C LEU A 87 9.50 -15.61 -11.56
N GLY A 88 9.19 -14.86 -12.63
CA GLY A 88 8.06 -15.18 -13.51
C GLY A 88 6.70 -15.06 -12.82
N PHE A 89 6.62 -14.37 -11.68
CA PHE A 89 5.39 -14.17 -10.93
C PHE A 89 4.52 -13.09 -11.57
N GLU A 90 3.21 -13.23 -11.40
CA GLU A 90 2.23 -12.27 -11.88
C GLU A 90 2.13 -11.07 -10.94
N PHE A 91 1.99 -9.89 -11.53
CA PHE A 91 1.86 -8.65 -10.78
C PHE A 91 0.42 -8.41 -10.31
N GLN A 92 0.27 -8.13 -9.02
CA GLN A 92 -0.99 -7.86 -8.35
C GLN A 92 -0.97 -6.51 -7.62
N LEU A 93 -2.06 -5.75 -7.76
CA LEU A 93 -2.32 -4.54 -6.98
C LEU A 93 -3.49 -4.80 -6.04
N GLU A 94 -3.21 -4.84 -4.75
CA GLU A 94 -4.23 -4.94 -3.71
C GLU A 94 -4.35 -3.63 -2.94
N GLY A 95 -5.57 -3.28 -2.51
CA GLY A 95 -5.83 -2.13 -1.65
C GLY A 95 -7.21 -2.18 -1.00
N GLN A 96 -7.30 -1.84 0.29
CA GLN A 96 -8.56 -1.69 1.03
C GLN A 96 -8.96 -0.22 1.07
N GLY A 97 -9.77 0.22 0.10
CA GLY A 97 -9.80 1.65 -0.23
C GLY A 97 -8.52 1.99 -1.02
N SER A 98 -8.28 3.16 -1.61
CA SER A 98 -8.65 4.41 -1.01
C SER A 98 -7.61 5.52 -1.21
N LEU A 99 -7.27 5.94 -2.45
CA LEU A 99 -6.08 6.70 -2.85
C LEU A 99 -4.82 5.82 -2.92
N VAL A 100 -4.02 6.06 -3.95
CA VAL A 100 -2.85 5.28 -4.37
C VAL A 100 -1.83 4.91 -3.26
N GLN A 101 -1.89 5.50 -2.06
CA GLN A 101 -1.08 5.09 -0.89
C GLN A 101 -1.42 3.69 -0.37
N ASP A 102 -2.67 3.26 -0.50
CA ASP A 102 -3.15 1.95 -0.04
C ASP A 102 -3.01 0.86 -1.11
N LEU A 103 -2.45 1.20 -2.28
CA LEU A 103 -2.09 0.21 -3.28
C LEU A 103 -0.75 -0.43 -2.88
N SER A 104 -0.82 -1.66 -2.41
CA SER A 104 0.34 -2.50 -2.14
C SER A 104 0.65 -3.33 -3.40
N PRO A 105 1.66 -2.93 -4.20
CA PRO A 105 2.13 -3.74 -5.31
C PRO A 105 2.75 -5.03 -4.76
N SER A 106 2.30 -6.17 -5.26
CA SER A 106 2.84 -7.48 -4.88
C SER A 106 2.99 -8.36 -6.11
N LEU A 107 3.85 -9.37 -6.01
CA LEU A 107 3.98 -10.42 -7.01
C LEU A 107 3.43 -11.71 -6.44
N SER A 108 2.65 -12.45 -7.21
CA SER A 108 2.14 -13.76 -6.84
C SER A 108 2.46 -14.79 -7.91
N GLY A 109 2.88 -15.98 -7.51
CA GLY A 109 3.12 -17.04 -8.47
C GLY A 109 3.37 -18.37 -7.80
N GLU A 110 3.51 -19.39 -8.63
CA GLU A 110 3.88 -20.73 -8.18
C GLU A 110 5.39 -20.92 -8.29
N TYR A 111 5.99 -21.47 -7.24
CA TYR A 111 7.39 -21.85 -7.23
C TYR A 111 7.53 -23.20 -6.53
N GLN A 112 8.06 -24.20 -7.25
CA GLN A 112 8.22 -25.56 -6.72
C GLN A 112 6.91 -26.12 -6.12
N ASN A 113 5.81 -26.07 -6.86
CA ASN A 113 4.48 -26.58 -6.46
C ASN A 113 3.86 -25.91 -5.23
N MET A 114 4.31 -24.70 -4.88
CA MET A 114 3.73 -23.89 -3.80
C MET A 114 3.47 -22.48 -4.30
N HIS A 115 2.34 -21.90 -3.87
CA HIS A 115 2.01 -20.52 -4.19
C HIS A 115 2.67 -19.58 -3.18
N PHE A 116 3.30 -18.53 -3.70
CA PHE A 116 3.90 -17.47 -2.91
C PHE A 116 3.36 -16.12 -3.35
N LYS A 117 3.20 -15.24 -2.38
CA LYS A 117 3.05 -13.80 -2.58
C LYS A 117 4.29 -13.10 -2.04
N VAL A 118 4.90 -12.24 -2.83
CA VAL A 118 6.07 -11.45 -2.47
C VAL A 118 5.69 -9.98 -2.54
N ASP A 119 5.85 -9.28 -1.42
CA ASP A 119 5.52 -7.87 -1.27
C ASP A 119 6.74 -7.10 -0.72
N ILE A 120 6.73 -5.79 -0.83
CA ILE A 120 7.72 -4.92 -0.20
C ILE A 120 6.99 -4.03 0.81
N HIS A 121 7.30 -4.23 2.08
CA HIS A 121 6.85 -3.35 3.14
C HIS A 121 7.75 -2.13 3.20
N PHE A 122 7.16 -0.98 2.87
CA PHE A 122 7.82 0.32 2.95
C PHE A 122 7.50 0.98 4.29
N ASP A 123 8.54 1.30 5.04
CA ASP A 123 8.44 2.14 6.24
C ASP A 123 8.52 3.60 5.78
N LEU A 124 7.50 4.40 6.11
CA LEU A 124 7.39 5.79 5.65
C LEU A 124 8.43 6.72 6.31
N ASP A 125 8.97 6.32 7.46
CA ASP A 125 9.84 7.16 8.28
C ASP A 125 11.34 6.81 8.13
N ASP A 126 11.67 5.61 7.64
CA ASP A 126 13.06 5.17 7.49
C ASP A 126 13.22 4.12 6.37
N ASP A 127 13.82 4.54 5.26
CA ASP A 127 14.10 3.67 4.12
C ASP A 127 14.98 2.45 4.47
N LYS A 128 15.80 2.54 5.54
CA LYS A 128 16.63 1.41 5.99
C LYS A 128 15.81 0.31 6.66
N LYS A 129 14.56 0.59 7.02
CA LYS A 129 13.61 -0.38 7.58
C LYS A 129 12.74 -1.05 6.54
N ASN A 130 12.85 -0.67 5.26
CA ASN A 130 12.15 -1.32 4.17
C ASN A 130 12.51 -2.81 4.13
N LYS A 131 11.49 -3.67 3.95
CA LYS A 131 11.63 -5.13 3.99
C LYS A 131 10.89 -5.78 2.84
N ILE A 132 11.44 -6.87 2.34
CA ILE A 132 10.75 -7.77 1.44
C ILE A 132 9.99 -8.78 2.32
N LEU A 133 8.71 -8.96 2.03
CA LEU A 133 7.85 -9.95 2.65
C LEU A 133 7.64 -11.09 1.66
N ILE A 134 8.00 -12.31 2.06
CA ILE A 134 7.67 -13.53 1.31
C ILE A 134 6.60 -14.28 2.09
N ILE A 135 5.42 -14.38 1.51
CA ILE A 135 4.20 -14.93 2.11
C ILE A 135 3.87 -16.24 1.37
N PRO A 136 4.18 -17.41 1.94
CA PRO A 136 3.67 -18.66 1.41
C PRO A 136 2.14 -18.75 1.59
N ILE A 137 1.44 -19.07 0.52
CA ILE A 137 0.00 -19.32 0.54
C ILE A 137 -0.20 -20.81 0.80
N VAL A 138 -0.21 -21.17 2.08
CA VAL A 138 -0.49 -22.54 2.53
C VAL A 138 -1.95 -22.61 2.99
N PRO A 139 -2.75 -23.57 2.50
CA PRO A 139 -4.08 -23.82 3.06
C PRO A 139 -3.90 -24.47 4.43
N PHE A 140 -3.84 -23.66 5.49
CA PHE A 140 -3.84 -24.21 6.84
C PHE A 140 -5.24 -24.78 7.14
N GLN A 141 -5.34 -26.11 7.30
CA GLN A 141 -6.53 -26.73 7.88
C GLN A 141 -6.41 -26.61 9.41
N GLN A 142 -7.54 -26.48 10.13
CA GLN A 142 -7.53 -26.27 11.58
C GLN A 142 -7.11 -27.54 12.37
N ASP A 143 -5.95 -28.10 12.07
CA ASP A 143 -5.43 -29.29 12.73
C ASP A 143 -4.29 -28.94 13.72
N VAL A 144 -4.22 -29.69 14.81
CA VAL A 144 -3.36 -29.40 15.96
C VAL A 144 -1.86 -29.49 15.59
N ARG A 145 -1.51 -30.30 14.58
CA ARG A 145 -0.15 -30.42 14.05
C ARG A 145 0.31 -29.16 13.32
N GLU A 146 -0.59 -28.50 12.60
CA GLU A 146 -0.29 -27.27 11.88
C GLU A 146 -0.01 -26.11 12.84
N THR A 147 -0.65 -26.10 14.01
CA THR A 147 -0.39 -25.13 15.09
C THR A 147 1.04 -25.25 15.64
N PHE A 148 1.60 -26.46 15.72
CA PHE A 148 2.98 -26.67 16.17
C PHE A 148 4.02 -26.26 15.10
N VAL A 149 3.74 -26.61 13.83
CA VAL A 149 4.53 -26.17 12.68
C VAL A 149 4.54 -24.64 12.59
N PHE A 150 3.38 -24.01 12.77
CA PHE A 150 3.22 -22.56 12.81
C PHE A 150 4.07 -21.91 13.91
N GLN A 151 4.06 -22.46 15.13
CA GLN A 151 4.87 -21.94 16.24
C GLN A 151 6.38 -22.10 16.02
N ARG A 152 6.83 -23.16 15.34
CA ARG A 152 8.25 -23.32 14.97
C ARG A 152 8.68 -22.36 13.87
N LEU A 153 7.88 -22.24 12.81
CA LEU A 153 8.12 -21.28 11.73
C LEU A 153 8.16 -19.85 12.29
N LYS A 154 7.29 -19.51 13.25
CA LYS A 154 7.28 -18.21 13.94
C LYS A 154 8.61 -17.92 14.65
N LYS A 155 9.18 -18.91 15.35
CA LYS A 155 10.47 -18.76 16.05
C LYS A 155 11.65 -18.63 15.09
N GLU A 156 11.66 -19.37 13.99
CA GLU A 156 12.79 -19.38 13.05
C GLU A 156 12.80 -18.16 12.11
N PHE A 157 11.63 -17.62 11.74
CA PHE A 157 11.52 -16.63 10.66
C PHE A 157 11.20 -15.19 11.07
N LYS A 158 11.18 -14.85 12.37
CA LYS A 158 10.79 -13.51 12.88
C LYS A 158 9.48 -13.03 12.24
N ILE A 159 8.49 -13.90 12.25
CA ILE A 159 7.21 -13.68 11.55
C ILE A 159 6.45 -12.55 12.23
N ILE A 160 6.03 -11.56 11.44
CA ILE A 160 5.13 -10.49 11.88
C ILE A 160 3.71 -11.04 11.79
N GLU A 161 3.08 -11.20 12.95
CA GLU A 161 1.71 -11.66 13.08
C GLU A 161 0.76 -10.48 12.83
N ASN A 162 0.29 -10.33 11.59
CA ASN A 162 -0.94 -9.59 11.29
C ASN A 162 -2.03 -10.62 10.93
N GLY A 163 -2.49 -11.37 11.94
CA GLY A 163 -3.43 -12.50 11.78
C GLY A 163 -2.76 -13.83 11.42
N ASN A 164 -3.51 -14.72 10.75
CA ASN A 164 -3.10 -16.10 10.38
C ASN A 164 -2.09 -16.18 9.21
N ILE A 165 -1.35 -15.12 8.90
CA ILE A 165 -0.48 -15.06 7.72
C ILE A 165 0.97 -15.28 8.15
N LEU A 166 1.61 -16.32 7.61
CA LEU A 166 3.05 -16.51 7.75
C LEU A 166 3.77 -15.67 6.71
N ALA A 167 4.68 -14.80 7.14
CA ALA A 167 5.51 -13.99 6.27
C ALA A 167 6.97 -14.06 6.72
N VAL A 168 7.87 -14.37 5.79
CA VAL A 168 9.32 -14.27 5.98
C VAL A 168 9.76 -12.86 5.60
N THR A 169 10.45 -12.19 6.52
CA THR A 169 10.96 -10.83 6.29
C THR A 169 12.43 -10.86 5.90
N LEU A 170 12.78 -10.22 4.79
CA LEU A 170 14.16 -10.02 4.34
C LEU A 170 14.46 -8.52 4.30
N PRO A 171 15.69 -8.08 4.62
CA PRO A 171 16.06 -6.68 4.47
C PRO A 171 16.05 -6.30 2.99
N LEU A 172 15.47 -5.13 2.67
CA LEU A 172 15.54 -4.57 1.32
C LEU A 172 16.95 -3.98 1.10
N ASP A 173 17.74 -4.61 0.25
CA ASP A 173 19.10 -4.17 -0.10
C ASP A 173 19.22 -4.15 -1.63
N GLU A 174 19.39 -2.97 -2.21
CA GLU A 174 19.47 -2.77 -3.66
C GLU A 174 20.55 -3.64 -4.33
N ARG A 175 21.67 -3.90 -3.64
CA ARG A 175 22.72 -4.76 -4.18
C ARG A 175 22.24 -6.20 -4.35
N LYS A 176 21.44 -6.69 -3.39
CA LYS A 176 20.84 -8.03 -3.44
C LYS A 176 19.70 -8.10 -4.44
N LEU A 177 18.96 -7.01 -4.64
CA LEU A 177 17.91 -6.95 -5.67
C LEU A 177 18.46 -7.01 -7.10
N ASN A 178 19.72 -6.62 -7.29
CA ASN A 178 20.42 -6.79 -8.56
C ASN A 178 20.99 -8.20 -8.76
N ASP A 179 21.05 -9.05 -7.72
CA ASP A 179 21.36 -10.47 -7.88
C ASP A 179 20.09 -11.23 -8.29
N PRO A 180 20.02 -11.72 -9.55
CA PRO A 180 18.84 -12.44 -10.03
C PRO A 180 18.48 -13.69 -9.21
N TYR A 181 19.46 -14.30 -8.53
CA TYR A 181 19.24 -15.52 -7.76
C TYR A 181 18.87 -15.26 -6.31
N PHE A 182 18.86 -14.00 -5.86
CA PHE A 182 18.66 -13.69 -4.44
C PHE A 182 17.29 -14.18 -3.94
N LEU A 183 16.20 -13.81 -4.63
CA LEU A 183 14.85 -14.20 -4.20
C LEU A 183 14.59 -15.69 -4.44
N SER A 184 15.06 -16.27 -5.55
CA SER A 184 14.87 -17.69 -5.84
C SER A 184 15.59 -18.61 -4.83
N LYS A 185 16.78 -18.22 -4.35
CA LYS A 185 17.50 -18.92 -3.26
C LYS A 185 16.68 -18.90 -1.96
N ASN A 186 16.14 -17.74 -1.60
CA ASN A 186 15.30 -17.61 -0.39
C ASN A 186 13.99 -18.37 -0.53
N LEU A 187 13.32 -18.30 -1.68
CA LEU A 187 12.11 -19.08 -1.97
C LEU A 187 12.38 -20.59 -1.90
N THR A 188 13.52 -21.06 -2.42
CA THR A 188 13.93 -22.47 -2.32
C THR A 188 14.13 -22.89 -0.85
N LEU A 189 14.79 -22.05 -0.05
CA LEU A 189 15.01 -22.32 1.38
C LEU A 189 13.68 -22.42 2.13
N ILE A 190 12.78 -21.46 1.90
CA ILE A 190 11.44 -21.44 2.51
C ILE A 190 10.62 -22.65 2.05
N SER A 191 10.65 -22.95 0.75
CA SER A 191 9.98 -24.10 0.14
C SER A 191 10.40 -25.42 0.79
N ASN A 192 11.71 -25.68 0.89
CA ASN A 192 12.23 -26.90 1.47
C ASN A 192 11.86 -27.05 2.95
N LEU A 193 11.84 -25.94 3.70
CA LEU A 193 11.44 -25.97 5.10
C LEU A 193 9.95 -26.23 5.26
N LEU A 194 9.11 -25.56 4.47
CA LEU A 194 7.67 -25.80 4.49
C LEU A 194 7.35 -27.25 4.13
N ARG A 195 7.97 -27.81 3.10
CA ARG A 195 7.82 -29.24 2.75
C ARG A 195 8.21 -30.16 3.89
N ARG A 196 9.37 -29.91 4.51
CA ARG A 196 9.85 -30.70 5.66
C ARG A 196 8.87 -30.67 6.84
N TYR A 197 8.21 -29.54 7.08
CA TYR A 197 7.31 -29.37 8.21
C TYR A 197 5.86 -29.78 7.91
N LEU A 198 5.42 -29.69 6.66
CA LEU A 198 4.06 -30.04 6.22
C LEU A 198 3.96 -31.47 5.68
N GLU A 199 5.06 -32.23 5.65
CA GLU A 199 5.13 -33.60 5.09
C GLU A 199 4.65 -33.66 3.63
N LEU A 200 4.88 -32.57 2.86
CA LEU A 200 4.54 -32.42 1.44
C LEU A 200 5.67 -32.88 0.50
#